data_AF-A0A0A1CUG4-F1
#
_entry.id   AF-A0A0A1CUG4-F1
#
_cell.length_a   1.000
_cell.length_b   1.000
_cell.length_c   1.000
_cell.angle_alpha   90.00
_cell.angle_beta   90.00
_cell.angle_gamma   90.00
#
_symmetry.space_group_name_H-M   'P 1'
#
loop_
_entity.id
_entity.type
_entity.pdbx_description
1 polymer ?
#
loop_
_entity_poly.entity_id
_entity_poly.type
_entity_poly.pdbx_seq_one_letter_code
_entity_poly.pdbx_strand_id
1 'polypeptide(L)'
;MTIQHSELTWQIPNEALEIPWSPSDRPRLYRVHITTYPAGSWAQYGFPDGTDCTPTLRTSWKPEGWESDPRSTDRDGNTADFWWPSTSRTYASRSAAQERAALIESYGATALVLETEAHWVPLDEAAASRKTERDQARIQKLEAKIEQIKQA
;
A
#
# COMPACT_ATOMS: atom_id res chain seq x y z
N MET A 1 38.30 -36.52 -18.10
CA MET A 1 37.14 -36.38 -19.01
C MET A 1 36.47 -35.06 -18.66
N THR A 2 36.62 -34.06 -19.51
CA THR A 2 36.17 -32.68 -19.25
C THR A 2 34.84 -32.50 -19.98
N ILE A 3 33.74 -32.43 -19.23
CA ILE A 3 32.41 -32.20 -19.80
C ILE A 3 32.31 -30.70 -20.12
N GLN A 4 32.12 -30.36 -21.40
CA GLN A 4 31.93 -28.98 -21.83
C GLN A 4 30.57 -28.45 -21.34
N HIS A 5 30.57 -27.25 -20.77
CA HIS A 5 29.39 -26.56 -20.24
C HIS A 5 28.36 -26.13 -21.32
N SER A 6 28.62 -26.41 -22.60
CA SER A 6 27.75 -26.03 -23.72
C SER A 6 26.62 -27.02 -24.02
N GLU A 7 26.56 -28.17 -23.34
CA GLU A 7 25.55 -29.22 -23.60
C GLU A 7 24.38 -29.24 -22.60
N LEU A 8 24.31 -28.27 -21.68
CA LEU A 8 23.25 -28.18 -20.65
C LEU A 8 22.30 -27.00 -20.87
N THR A 9 22.08 -26.59 -22.11
CA THR A 9 20.84 -25.88 -22.46
C THR A 9 19.81 -26.92 -22.85
N TRP A 10 19.16 -27.50 -21.84
CA TRP A 10 17.84 -28.10 -22.06
C TRP A 10 16.95 -26.99 -22.60
N GLN A 11 16.83 -26.90 -23.92
CA GLN A 11 15.79 -26.13 -24.57
C GLN A 11 14.49 -26.78 -24.12
N ILE A 12 13.87 -26.23 -23.07
CA ILE A 12 12.49 -26.54 -22.74
C ILE A 12 11.71 -26.17 -24.00
N PRO A 13 11.10 -27.14 -24.71
CA PRO A 13 10.32 -26.82 -25.89
C PRO A 13 9.25 -25.82 -25.46
N ASN A 14 9.09 -24.74 -26.23
CA ASN A 14 8.18 -23.63 -25.88
C ASN A 14 6.73 -24.12 -25.63
N GLU A 15 6.35 -25.25 -26.23
CA GLU A 15 5.09 -25.98 -26.00
C GLU A 15 4.92 -26.53 -24.57
N ALA A 16 6.00 -26.87 -23.86
CA ALA A 16 5.94 -27.41 -22.50
C ALA A 16 5.84 -26.33 -21.40
N LEU A 17 5.90 -25.05 -21.77
CA LEU A 17 5.70 -23.92 -20.86
C LEU A 17 4.24 -23.45 -20.80
N GLU A 18 3.33 -24.13 -21.51
CA GLU A 18 1.89 -23.99 -21.30
C GLU A 18 1.46 -24.71 -20.01
N ILE A 19 2.04 -24.34 -18.87
CA ILE A 19 1.26 -24.41 -17.64
C ILE A 19 0.09 -23.46 -17.94
N PRO A 20 -1.17 -23.93 -17.98
CA PRO A 20 -2.28 -23.02 -18.19
C PRO A 20 -2.23 -22.03 -17.05
N TRP A 21 -1.77 -20.81 -17.34
CA TRP A 21 -1.79 -19.71 -16.42
C TRP A 21 -3.27 -19.45 -16.18
N SER A 22 -3.81 -20.09 -15.15
CA SER A 22 -5.19 -19.92 -14.73
C SER A 22 -5.21 -18.57 -14.02
N PRO A 23 -5.78 -17.50 -14.62
CA PRO A 23 -5.81 -16.17 -14.01
C PRO A 23 -6.57 -16.18 -12.68
N SER A 24 -7.29 -17.27 -12.41
CA SER A 24 -8.13 -17.53 -11.25
C SER A 24 -7.37 -17.87 -9.97
N ASP A 25 -6.03 -17.93 -9.97
CA ASP A 25 -5.24 -18.21 -8.77
C ASP A 25 -5.23 -16.98 -7.83
N ARG A 26 -6.35 -16.85 -7.11
CA ARG A 26 -6.73 -15.83 -6.10
C ARG A 26 -6.94 -14.42 -6.68
N PRO A 27 -8.13 -14.14 -7.24
CA PRO A 27 -8.44 -12.84 -7.83
C PRO A 27 -8.56 -11.71 -6.80
N ARG A 28 -8.68 -12.00 -5.50
CA ARG A 28 -9.08 -11.01 -4.50
C ARG A 28 -7.93 -10.61 -3.60
N LEU A 29 -7.62 -9.31 -3.61
CA LEU A 29 -6.73 -8.68 -2.64
C LEU A 29 -7.55 -7.88 -1.65
N TYR A 30 -7.13 -7.93 -0.39
CA TYR A 30 -7.76 -7.22 0.72
C TYR A 30 -6.82 -6.16 1.27
N ARG A 31 -7.36 -5.01 1.68
CA ARG A 31 -6.60 -3.96 2.35
C ARG A 31 -7.41 -3.42 3.51
N VAL A 32 -6.73 -3.08 4.61
CA VAL A 32 -7.38 -2.43 5.75
C VAL A 32 -7.23 -0.92 5.64
N HIS A 33 -8.33 -0.20 5.78
CA HIS A 33 -8.36 1.26 5.81
C HIS A 33 -8.93 1.74 7.15
N ILE A 34 -8.26 2.69 7.78
CA ILE A 34 -8.73 3.29 9.04
C ILE A 34 -9.63 4.47 8.69
N THR A 35 -10.88 4.40 9.11
CA THR A 35 -11.89 5.44 8.84
C THR A 35 -11.92 6.50 9.94
N THR A 36 -11.65 6.10 11.18
CA THR A 36 -11.69 7.00 12.34
C THR A 36 -10.62 6.61 13.32
N TYR A 37 -9.88 7.61 13.80
CA TYR A 37 -8.90 7.44 14.86
C TYR A 37 -9.47 7.93 16.20
N PRO A 38 -9.03 7.37 17.33
CA PRO A 38 -9.47 7.81 18.65
C PRO A 38 -9.03 9.27 18.93
N ALA A 39 -9.77 9.96 19.79
CA ALA A 39 -9.48 11.35 20.12
C ALA A 39 -8.06 11.52 20.68
N GLY A 40 -7.35 12.56 20.23
CA GLY A 40 -5.99 12.86 20.70
C GLY A 40 -4.89 11.99 20.10
N SER A 41 -5.20 11.07 19.17
CA SER A 41 -4.20 10.25 18.46
C SER A 41 -3.56 10.94 17.25
N TRP A 42 -4.13 12.05 16.79
CA TRP A 42 -3.60 12.86 15.70
C TRP A 42 -3.29 14.29 16.18
N ALA A 43 -2.26 14.89 15.60
CA ALA A 43 -1.89 16.28 15.80
C ALA A 43 -1.80 16.98 14.45
N GLN A 44 -2.48 18.11 14.33
CA GLN A 44 -2.17 19.07 13.28
C GLN A 44 -1.01 19.92 13.78
N TYR A 45 0.15 19.76 13.17
CA TYR A 45 1.27 20.67 13.39
C TYR A 45 1.11 21.86 12.45
N GLY A 46 1.28 23.07 12.96
CA GLY A 46 1.45 24.27 12.14
C GLY A 46 2.94 24.58 12.08
N PHE A 47 3.52 24.73 10.89
CA PHE A 47 4.85 25.30 10.80
C PHE A 47 4.80 26.80 11.12
N PRO A 48 5.89 27.41 11.64
CA PRO A 48 5.97 28.85 11.91
C PRO A 48 5.70 29.73 10.68
N ASP A 49 5.87 29.17 9.48
CA ASP A 49 5.66 29.80 8.17
C ASP A 49 4.18 29.86 7.76
N GLY A 50 3.25 29.47 8.65
CA GLY A 50 1.81 29.46 8.36
C GLY A 50 1.37 28.39 7.36
N THR A 51 2.29 27.50 6.95
CA THR A 51 1.95 26.31 6.15
C THR A 51 1.31 25.27 7.06
N ASP A 52 0.04 24.96 6.81
CA ASP A 52 -0.65 23.85 7.45
C ASP A 52 0.04 22.54 7.09
N CYS A 53 0.43 21.75 8.10
CA CYS A 53 0.94 20.41 7.86
C CYS A 53 -0.23 19.45 7.61
N THR A 54 0.05 18.39 6.84
CA THR A 54 -0.79 17.20 6.88
C THR A 54 -0.84 16.70 8.33
N PRO A 55 -2.03 16.43 8.89
CA PRO A 55 -2.15 15.93 10.25
C PRO A 55 -1.36 14.62 10.38
N THR A 56 -0.46 14.58 11.36
CA THR A 56 0.37 13.41 11.65
C THR A 56 -0.12 12.72 12.92
N LEU A 57 0.09 11.41 12.97
CA LEU A 57 -0.21 10.63 14.17
C LEU A 57 0.76 11.05 15.29
N ARG A 58 0.25 11.24 16.50
CA ARG A 58 1.07 11.59 17.66
C ARG A 58 1.85 10.35 18.10
N THR A 59 3.17 10.43 18.02
CA THR A 59 4.08 9.37 18.47
C THR A 59 3.97 9.08 19.97
N SER A 60 3.57 10.08 20.77
CA SER A 60 3.38 9.97 22.22
C SER A 60 2.00 9.45 22.64
N TRP A 61 1.08 9.26 21.69
CA TRP A 61 -0.24 8.70 21.99
C TRP A 61 -0.13 7.18 22.07
N LYS A 62 -0.78 6.59 23.07
CA LYS A 62 -0.83 5.13 23.26
C LYS A 62 -2.25 4.70 23.63
N PRO A 63 -2.68 3.49 23.21
CA PRO A 63 -3.94 2.93 23.66
C PRO A 63 -3.93 2.68 25.17
N GLU A 64 -5.11 2.72 25.78
CA GLU A 64 -5.26 2.38 27.20
C GLU A 64 -4.89 0.90 27.43
N GLY A 65 -4.06 0.64 28.45
CA GLY A 65 -3.56 -0.71 28.73
C GLY A 65 -2.47 -1.22 27.79
N TRP A 66 -1.94 -0.38 26.89
CA TRP A 66 -0.79 -0.77 26.06
C TRP A 66 0.50 -0.83 26.89
N GLU A 67 1.08 -2.03 26.96
CA GLU A 67 2.41 -2.26 27.49
C GLU A 67 3.41 -2.34 26.34
N SER A 68 4.51 -1.58 26.42
CA SER A 68 5.59 -1.73 25.47
C SER A 68 6.27 -3.08 25.68
N ASP A 69 6.47 -3.84 24.61
CA ASP A 69 7.32 -5.04 24.68
C ASP A 69 8.76 -4.56 24.92
N PRO A 70 9.41 -4.93 26.05
CA PRO A 70 10.78 -4.52 26.35
C PRO A 70 11.81 -5.03 25.32
N ARG A 71 11.44 -5.97 24.44
CA ARG A 71 12.27 -6.43 23.33
C ARG A 71 12.04 -5.66 22.03
N SER A 72 10.97 -4.88 21.95
CA SER A 72 10.63 -4.04 20.80
C SER A 72 11.35 -2.70 20.92
N THR A 73 12.67 -2.71 20.76
CA THR A 73 13.42 -1.47 20.47
C THR A 73 13.20 -1.10 19.01
N ASP A 74 12.88 0.16 18.74
CA ASP A 74 12.91 0.67 17.37
C ASP A 74 14.35 0.61 16.80
N ARG A 75 14.49 0.98 15.52
CA ARG A 75 15.80 1.01 14.83
C ARG A 75 16.81 1.96 15.51
N ASP A 76 16.31 2.92 16.28
CA ASP A 76 17.06 3.99 16.93
C ASP A 76 17.26 3.73 18.45
N GLY A 77 16.82 2.58 18.95
CA GLY A 77 16.96 2.16 20.35
C GLY A 77 15.87 2.65 21.31
N ASN A 78 14.83 3.36 20.85
CA ASN A 78 13.71 3.77 21.68
C ASN A 78 12.73 2.61 21.87
N THR A 79 12.36 2.32 23.12
CA THR A 79 11.55 1.15 23.50
C THR A 79 10.12 1.52 23.92
N ALA A 80 9.67 2.76 23.67
CA ALA A 80 8.51 3.31 24.39
C ALA A 80 7.39 3.89 23.53
N ASP A 81 7.62 4.11 22.22
CA ASP A 81 6.65 4.79 21.38
C ASP A 81 5.71 3.79 20.69
N PHE A 82 4.41 4.07 20.77
CA PHE A 82 3.39 3.24 20.12
C PHE A 82 3.35 3.54 18.62
N TRP A 83 3.49 2.49 17.82
CA TRP A 83 3.39 2.58 16.37
C TRP A 83 2.08 1.97 15.89
N TRP A 84 1.28 2.78 15.19
CA TRP A 84 0.08 2.28 14.54
C TRP A 84 0.44 1.17 13.54
N PRO A 85 -0.33 0.06 13.50
CA PRO A 85 -0.11 -0.98 12.52
C PRO A 85 -0.22 -0.43 11.10
N SER A 86 0.79 -0.68 10.25
CA SER A 86 0.77 -0.24 8.85
C SER A 86 -0.48 -0.74 8.10
N THR A 87 -1.09 0.16 7.33
CA THR A 87 -2.25 -0.03 6.44
C THR A 87 -1.87 -0.04 4.95
N SER A 88 -0.57 0.06 4.62
CA SER A 88 -0.09 -0.01 3.24
C SER A 88 -0.06 -1.43 2.69
N ARG A 89 -0.10 -2.43 3.57
CA ARG A 89 -0.02 -3.85 3.21
C ARG A 89 -1.34 -4.34 2.59
N THR A 90 -1.21 -5.09 1.51
CA THR A 90 -2.29 -5.89 0.92
C THR A 90 -2.21 -7.34 1.42
N TYR A 91 -3.36 -7.97 1.56
CA TYR A 91 -3.53 -9.33 2.07
C TYR A 91 -4.17 -10.20 1.00
N ALA A 92 -3.63 -11.41 0.79
CA ALA A 92 -4.21 -12.41 -0.11
C ALA A 92 -5.34 -13.23 0.54
N SER A 93 -5.60 -13.03 1.85
CA SER A 93 -6.67 -13.70 2.58
C SER A 93 -7.54 -12.66 3.29
N ARG A 94 -8.86 -12.87 3.21
CA ARG A 94 -9.86 -12.08 3.95
C ARG A 94 -9.66 -12.18 5.46
N SER A 95 -9.41 -13.39 5.98
CA SER A 95 -9.25 -13.61 7.42
C SER A 95 -8.07 -12.83 7.99
N ALA A 96 -6.94 -12.82 7.26
CA ALA A 96 -5.76 -12.06 7.67
C ALA A 96 -6.02 -10.54 7.67
N ALA A 97 -6.79 -10.03 6.72
CA ALA A 97 -7.21 -8.63 6.71
C ALA A 97 -8.17 -8.31 7.88
N GLN A 98 -9.06 -9.25 8.23
CA GLN A 98 -9.96 -9.11 9.38
C GLN A 98 -9.22 -9.14 10.71
N GLU A 99 -8.25 -10.04 10.89
CA GLU A 99 -7.38 -10.05 12.09
C GLU A 99 -6.63 -8.73 12.24
N ARG A 100 -6.15 -8.16 11.12
CA ARG A 100 -5.51 -6.85 11.14
C ARG A 100 -6.49 -5.73 11.52
N ALA A 101 -7.71 -5.76 10.99
CA ALA A 101 -8.74 -4.79 11.34
C ALA A 101 -9.10 -4.90 12.84
N ALA A 102 -9.29 -6.12 13.36
CA ALA A 102 -9.57 -6.37 14.77
C ALA A 102 -8.44 -5.88 15.68
N LEU A 103 -7.18 -6.05 15.28
CA LEU A 103 -6.04 -5.48 16.01
C LEU A 103 -6.10 -3.96 16.07
N ILE A 104 -6.40 -3.30 14.95
CA ILE A 104 -6.52 -1.84 14.90
C ILE A 104 -7.70 -1.37 15.76
N GLU A 105 -8.82 -2.08 15.73
CA GLU A 105 -10.00 -1.79 16.55
C GLU A 105 -9.75 -2.00 18.04
N SER A 106 -8.91 -2.97 18.41
CA SER A 106 -8.50 -3.18 19.81
C SER A 106 -7.73 -1.97 20.38
N TYR A 107 -7.13 -1.15 19.51
CA TYR A 107 -6.47 0.10 19.89
C TYR A 107 -7.42 1.31 19.88
N GLY A 108 -8.73 1.11 19.66
CA GLY A 108 -9.74 2.17 19.72
C GLY A 108 -9.93 2.97 18.42
N ALA A 109 -9.36 2.52 17.30
CA ALA A 109 -9.68 3.06 15.97
C ALA A 109 -10.84 2.28 15.33
N THR A 110 -11.42 2.84 14.26
CA THR A 110 -12.40 2.15 13.42
C THR A 110 -11.76 1.78 12.10
N ALA A 111 -11.83 0.51 11.73
CA ALA A 111 -11.22 -0.01 10.50
C ALA A 111 -12.26 -0.60 9.54
N LEU A 112 -11.96 -0.56 8.26
CA LEU A 112 -12.76 -1.15 7.19
C LEU A 112 -11.87 -2.03 6.31
N VAL A 113 -12.35 -3.23 5.98
CA VAL A 113 -11.67 -4.13 5.04
C VAL A 113 -12.19 -3.86 3.64
N LEU A 114 -11.32 -3.36 2.77
CA LEU A 114 -11.55 -3.15 1.36
C LEU A 114 -11.15 -4.42 0.58
N GLU A 115 -11.89 -4.71 -0.48
CA GLU A 115 -11.59 -5.79 -1.42
C GLU A 115 -11.36 -5.20 -2.82
N THR A 116 -10.43 -5.78 -3.57
CA THR A 116 -10.19 -5.44 -4.97
C THR A 116 -9.84 -6.68 -5.76
N GLU A 117 -10.13 -6.65 -7.06
CA GLU A 117 -9.76 -7.70 -7.99
C GLU A 117 -8.37 -7.41 -8.59
N ALA A 118 -7.46 -8.38 -8.48
CA ALA A 118 -6.13 -8.28 -9.06
C ALA A 118 -6.16 -8.78 -10.51
N HIS A 119 -5.75 -7.91 -11.43
CA HIS A 119 -5.52 -8.26 -12.82
C HIS A 119 -4.02 -8.27 -13.09
N TRP A 120 -3.52 -9.41 -13.55
CA TRP A 120 -2.15 -9.52 -14.01
C TRP A 120 -2.09 -9.17 -15.49
N VAL A 121 -1.21 -8.22 -15.80
CA VAL A 121 -0.96 -7.76 -17.17
C VAL A 121 0.55 -7.76 -17.42
N PRO A 122 1.00 -7.98 -18.67
CA PRO A 122 2.39 -7.80 -19.04
C PRO A 122 2.91 -6.41 -18.64
N LEU A 123 4.17 -6.34 -18.20
CA LEU A 123 4.74 -5.10 -17.68
C LEU A 123 4.74 -3.97 -18.72
N ASP A 124 5.01 -4.29 -19.98
CA ASP A 124 5.08 -3.32 -21.08
C ASP A 124 3.71 -2.71 -21.35
N GLU A 125 2.64 -3.52 -21.32
CA GLU A 125 1.26 -3.07 -21.43
C GLU A 125 0.88 -2.17 -20.26
N ALA A 126 1.19 -2.59 -19.03
CA ALA A 126 0.95 -1.78 -17.83
C ALA A 126 1.69 -0.43 -17.87
N ALA A 127 2.92 -0.41 -18.38
CA ALA A 127 3.72 0.80 -18.52
C ALA A 127 3.14 1.74 -19.60
N ALA A 128 2.68 1.18 -20.73
CA ALA A 128 2.02 1.92 -21.78
C ALA A 128 0.72 2.58 -21.26
N SER A 129 -0.13 1.84 -20.57
CA SER A 129 -1.39 2.35 -19.98
C SER A 129 -1.15 3.50 -18.99
N ARG A 130 -0.17 3.36 -18.07
CA ARG A 130 0.17 4.45 -17.13
C ARG A 130 0.73 5.68 -17.83
N LYS A 131 1.38 5.52 -18.98
CA LYS A 131 1.84 6.66 -19.79
C LYS A 131 0.64 7.39 -20.38
N THR A 132 -0.27 6.66 -21.02
CA THR A 132 -1.47 7.27 -21.63
C THR A 132 -2.34 7.97 -20.59
N GLU A 133 -2.53 7.38 -19.40
CA GLU A 133 -3.28 8.00 -18.30
C GLU A 133 -2.65 9.33 -17.83
N ARG A 134 -1.32 9.36 -17.69
CA ARG A 134 -0.60 10.60 -17.32
C ARG A 134 -0.73 11.67 -18.38
N ASP A 135 -0.62 11.28 -19.65
CA ASP A 135 -0.76 12.21 -20.77
C ASP A 135 -2.19 12.78 -20.83
N GLN A 136 -3.21 11.93 -20.65
CA GLN A 136 -4.61 12.37 -20.56
C GLN A 136 -4.88 13.30 -19.37
N ALA A 137 -4.38 12.97 -18.17
CA ALA A 137 -4.51 13.82 -17.00
C ALA A 137 -3.83 15.19 -17.22
N ARG A 138 -2.70 15.22 -17.93
CA ARG A 138 -2.02 16.46 -18.29
C ARG A 138 -2.83 17.29 -19.28
N ILE A 139 -3.43 16.64 -20.29
CA ILE A 139 -4.31 17.31 -21.27
C ILE A 139 -5.51 17.93 -20.54
N GLN A 140 -6.23 17.18 -19.71
CA GLN A 140 -7.38 17.67 -18.94
C GLN A 140 -7.01 18.87 -18.06
N LYS A 141 -5.84 18.83 -17.40
CA LYS A 141 -5.35 19.95 -16.59
C LYS A 141 -5.04 21.19 -17.42
N LEU A 142 -4.54 21.03 -18.66
CA LEU A 142 -4.29 22.15 -19.56
C LEU A 142 -5.59 22.73 -20.12
N GLU A 143 -6.55 21.90 -20.48
CA GLU A 143 -7.87 22.32 -20.92
C GLU A 143 -8.59 23.13 -19.84
N ALA A 144 -8.61 22.64 -18.60
CA ALA A 144 -9.19 23.38 -17.47
C ALA A 144 -8.53 24.76 -17.26
N LYS A 145 -7.21 24.87 -17.46
CA LYS A 145 -6.50 26.16 -17.40
C LYS A 145 -6.87 27.08 -18.56
N ILE A 146 -7.02 26.53 -19.77
CA ILE A 146 -7.43 27.30 -20.95
C ILE A 146 -8.84 27.86 -20.73
N GLU A 147 -9.76 27.08 -20.18
CA GLU A 147 -11.11 27.54 -19.85
C GLU A 147 -11.10 28.64 -18.79
N GLN A 148 -10.29 28.48 -17.74
CA GLN A 148 -10.11 29.50 -16.72
C GLN A 148 -9.58 30.82 -17.29
N ILE A 149 -8.65 30.77 -18.24
CA ILE A 149 -8.11 31.96 -18.93
C ILE A 149 -9.17 32.60 -19.85
N LYS A 150 -10.03 31.81 -20.50
CA LYS A 150 -11.10 32.34 -21.37
C LYS A 150 -12.22 33.02 -20.60
N GLN A 151 -12.42 32.66 -19.34
CA GLN A 151 -13.44 33.23 -18.45
C GLN A 151 -12.95 34.45 -17.65
N ALA A 152 -11.64 34.71 -17.65
CA ALA A 152 -11.00 35.87 -17.02
C ALA A 152 -10.88 37.04 -18.02
#